data_AF-A0A2V8IJT7-F1
#
_entry.id   AF-A0A2V8IJT7-F1
#
_cell.length_a   1.000
_cell.length_b   1.000
_cell.length_c   1.000
_cell.angle_alpha   90.00
_cell.angle_beta   90.00
_cell.angle_gamma   90.00
#
_symmetry.space_group_name_H-M   'P 1'
#
loop_
_entity.id
_entity.type
_entity.pdbx_description
1 polymer ?
#
loop_
_entity_poly.entity_id
_entity_poly.type
_entity_poly.pdbx_seq_one_letter_code
_entity_poly.pdbx_strand_id
1 'polypeptide(L)'
;MNPSIQATTILCVRRKGKVAIGSDGQVTLGDTVIKHGAKKIRRLYNEKILAGFAGSSADSFALFSRFEGKLEQFHGNLSRAAVELAKDWRTDRSLRHLEA
;
A
#
# COMPACT_ATOMS: atom_id res chain seq x y z
N MET A 1 6.54 -24.71 11.88
CA MET A 1 6.80 -23.52 11.04
C MET A 1 5.44 -22.96 10.65
N ASN A 2 5.16 -21.69 10.96
CA ASN A 2 3.92 -21.08 10.47
C ASN A 2 4.01 -20.94 8.95
N PRO A 3 2.97 -21.33 8.19
CA PRO A 3 2.98 -21.19 6.74
C PRO A 3 3.14 -19.72 6.35
N SER A 4 4.10 -19.42 5.48
CA SER A 4 4.35 -18.06 4.99
C SER A 4 3.22 -17.60 4.07
N ILE A 5 2.76 -16.36 4.25
CA ILE A 5 1.82 -15.72 3.32
C ILE A 5 2.63 -15.06 2.21
N GLN A 6 2.32 -15.40 0.96
CA GLN A 6 2.75 -14.62 -0.20
C GLN A 6 1.54 -13.85 -0.71
N ALA A 7 1.68 -12.52 -0.73
CA ALA A 7 0.63 -11.65 -1.20
C ALA A 7 0.81 -11.29 -2.69
N THR A 8 0.13 -10.24 -3.14
CA THR A 8 0.12 -9.83 -4.55
C THR A 8 1.42 -9.13 -4.94
N THR A 9 1.74 -9.17 -6.23
CA THR A 9 2.71 -8.29 -6.87
C THR A 9 2.03 -6.99 -7.32
N ILE A 10 2.67 -5.86 -7.04
CA ILE A 10 2.20 -4.53 -7.49
C ILE A 10 3.30 -3.90 -8.35
N LEU A 11 2.92 -3.43 -9.54
CA LEU A 11 3.80 -2.75 -10.49
C LEU A 11 3.28 -1.34 -10.78
N CYS A 12 4.19 -0.36 -10.81
CA CYS A 12 3.90 1.02 -11.19
C CYS A 12 4.81 1.43 -12.35
N VAL A 13 4.23 2.02 -13.39
CA VAL A 13 4.94 2.52 -14.57
C VAL A 13 4.55 3.97 -14.83
N ARG A 14 5.55 4.81 -15.05
CA ARG A 14 5.37 6.18 -15.53
C ARG A 14 6.04 6.33 -16.89
N ARG A 15 5.27 6.73 -17.91
CA ARG A 15 5.77 6.89 -19.28
C ARG A 15 5.01 8.00 -19.99
N LYS A 16 5.74 8.90 -20.67
CA LYS A 16 5.16 10.01 -21.48
C LYS A 16 4.08 10.81 -20.72
N GLY A 17 4.37 11.20 -19.47
CA GLY A 17 3.45 11.97 -18.64
C GLY A 17 2.23 11.20 -18.10
N LYS A 18 2.11 9.90 -18.40
CA LYS A 18 1.04 9.04 -17.88
C LYS A 18 1.57 8.10 -16.81
N VAL A 19 0.72 7.76 -15.85
CA VAL A 19 1.01 6.80 -14.78
C VAL A 19 0.00 5.67 -14.84
N ALA A 20 0.47 4.43 -14.72
CA ALA A 20 -0.35 3.25 -14.53
C ALA A 20 0.19 2.46 -13.34
N ILE A 21 -0.73 1.91 -12.53
CA ILE A 21 -0.41 0.95 -11.48
C ILE A 21 -1.30 -0.28 -11.69
N GLY A 22 -0.73 -1.47 -11.51
CA GLY A 22 -1.42 -2.73 -11.66
C GLY A 22 -0.98 -3.71 -10.59
N SER A 23 -1.88 -4.62 -10.20
CA SER A 23 -1.57 -5.73 -9.33
C SER A 23 -2.27 -6.98 -9.84
N ASP A 24 -1.71 -8.14 -9.55
CA ASP A 24 -2.50 -9.36 -9.59
C ASP A 24 -3.41 -9.44 -8.35
N GLY A 25 -4.17 -10.54 -8.24
CA GLY A 25 -5.11 -10.77 -7.13
C GLY A 25 -4.82 -12.02 -6.33
N GLN A 26 -3.69 -12.71 -6.59
CA GLN A 26 -3.36 -13.96 -5.93
C GLN A 26 -2.87 -13.72 -4.50
N VAL A 27 -3.36 -14.53 -3.57
CA VAL A 27 -2.81 -14.67 -2.22
C VAL A 27 -2.58 -16.15 -1.98
N THR A 28 -1.37 -16.50 -1.57
CA THR A 28 -0.92 -17.87 -1.35
C THR A 28 -0.55 -18.05 0.13
N LEU A 29 -0.98 -19.14 0.75
CA LEU A 29 -0.60 -19.55 2.10
C LEU A 29 0.14 -20.89 2.01
N GLY A 30 1.44 -20.89 2.30
CA GLY A 30 2.30 -22.04 1.98
C GLY A 30 2.23 -22.34 0.48
N ASP A 31 1.86 -23.56 0.12
CA ASP A 31 1.74 -24.00 -1.29
C ASP A 31 0.32 -23.88 -1.85
N THR A 32 -0.62 -23.29 -1.11
CA THR A 32 -2.04 -23.23 -1.49
C THR A 32 -2.47 -21.81 -1.84
N VAL A 33 -3.07 -21.63 -3.02
CA VAL A 33 -3.73 -20.36 -3.38
C VAL A 33 -5.05 -20.25 -2.62
N ILE A 34 -5.17 -19.24 -1.77
CA ILE A 34 -6.36 -19.02 -0.93
C ILE A 34 -7.29 -17.93 -1.47
N LYS A 35 -6.82 -17.10 -2.42
CA LYS A 35 -7.62 -16.03 -3.04
C LYS A 35 -7.06 -15.66 -4.41
N HIS A 36 -7.94 -15.37 -5.36
CA HIS A 36 -7.58 -14.90 -6.71
C HIS A 36 -7.98 -13.43 -7.00
N GLY A 37 -8.86 -12.84 -6.19
CA GLY A 37 -9.46 -11.52 -6.43
C GLY A 37 -9.06 -10.45 -5.41
N ALA A 38 -7.84 -10.48 -4.87
CA ALA A 38 -7.38 -9.40 -4.00
C ALA A 38 -7.27 -8.07 -4.78
N LYS A 39 -7.78 -6.99 -4.19
CA LYS A 39 -7.64 -5.62 -4.70
C LYS A 39 -6.70 -4.86 -3.76
N LYS A 40 -5.50 -4.54 -4.24
CA LYS A 40 -4.43 -3.94 -3.42
C LYS A 40 -4.06 -2.52 -3.85
N ILE A 41 -4.73 -2.01 -4.86
CA ILE A 41 -4.58 -0.65 -5.37
C ILE A 41 -5.78 0.17 -4.90
N ARG A 42 -5.51 1.37 -4.39
CA ARG A 42 -6.53 2.33 -3.99
C ARG A 42 -6.21 3.70 -4.56
N ARG A 43 -7.27 4.44 -4.86
CA ARG A 43 -7.21 5.86 -5.22
C ARG A 43 -7.36 6.69 -3.95
N LEU A 44 -6.48 7.69 -3.83
CA LEU A 44 -6.33 8.56 -2.68
C LEU A 44 -6.38 10.02 -3.15
N TYR A 45 -6.61 10.93 -2.21
CA TYR A 45 -6.62 12.38 -2.37
C TYR A 45 -7.50 12.82 -3.55
N ASN A 46 -8.81 12.67 -3.39
CA ASN A 46 -9.81 12.98 -4.41
C ASN A 46 -9.53 12.27 -5.75
N GLU A 47 -9.18 10.99 -5.68
CA GLU A 47 -8.86 10.13 -6.82
C GLU A 47 -7.62 10.54 -7.65
N LYS A 48 -6.85 11.54 -7.20
CA LYS A 48 -5.68 12.08 -7.92
C LYS A 48 -4.41 11.27 -7.72
N ILE A 49 -4.32 10.49 -6.64
CA ILE A 49 -3.13 9.71 -6.29
C ILE A 49 -3.46 8.22 -6.33
N LEU A 50 -2.56 7.44 -6.91
CA LEU A 50 -2.64 5.98 -6.94
C LEU A 50 -1.67 5.41 -5.90
N ALA A 51 -2.16 4.56 -5.02
CA ALA A 51 -1.37 3.87 -4.01
C ALA A 51 -1.60 2.36 -4.04
N GLY A 52 -0.57 1.59 -3.75
CA GLY A 52 -0.65 0.13 -3.65
C GLY A 52 0.13 -0.39 -2.46
N PHE A 53 -0.39 -1.42 -1.79
CA PHE A 53 0.28 -2.08 -0.67
C PHE A 53 0.13 -3.59 -0.75
N ALA A 54 1.26 -4.31 -0.78
CA ALA A 54 1.26 -5.75 -0.99
C ALA A 54 0.98 -6.55 0.29
N GLY A 55 1.15 -6.01 1.50
CA GLY A 55 0.96 -6.75 2.76
C GLY A 55 -0.49 -7.04 3.12
N SER A 56 -0.74 -7.29 4.41
CA SER A 56 -2.07 -7.64 4.91
C SER A 56 -3.13 -6.55 4.61
N SER A 57 -4.41 -6.95 4.55
CA SER A 57 -5.50 -5.99 4.30
C SER A 57 -5.65 -4.99 5.45
N ALA A 58 -5.45 -5.41 6.69
CA ALA A 58 -5.56 -4.54 7.86
C ALA A 58 -4.48 -3.44 7.82
N ASP A 59 -3.24 -3.82 7.52
CA ASP A 59 -2.12 -2.87 7.43
C ASP A 59 -2.30 -1.92 6.26
N SER A 60 -2.84 -2.41 5.14
CA SER A 60 -3.20 -1.58 3.99
C SER A 60 -4.19 -0.47 4.37
N PHE A 61 -5.25 -0.79 5.13
CA PHE A 61 -6.22 0.20 5.57
C PHE A 61 -5.60 1.24 6.49
N ALA A 62 -4.79 0.80 7.46
CA ALA A 62 -4.12 1.69 8.40
C ALA A 62 -3.15 2.66 7.69
N LEU A 63 -2.30 2.13 6.80
CA LEU A 63 -1.34 2.94 6.05
C LEU A 63 -2.02 3.91 5.09
N PHE A 64 -3.06 3.48 4.37
CA PHE A 64 -3.80 4.37 3.47
C PHE A 64 -4.50 5.49 4.23
N SER A 65 -5.14 5.20 5.37
CA SER A 65 -5.78 6.24 6.18
C SER A 65 -4.78 7.27 6.69
N ARG A 66 -3.61 6.83 7.18
CA ARG A 66 -2.54 7.75 7.61
C ARG A 66 -1.98 8.55 6.43
N PHE A 67 -1.79 7.92 5.28
CA PHE A 67 -1.27 8.60 4.11
C PHE A 67 -2.24 9.65 3.57
N GLU A 68 -3.55 9.35 3.57
CA GLU A 68 -4.62 10.30 3.23
C GLU A 68 -4.53 11.55 4.12
N GLY A 69 -4.41 11.36 5.44
CA GLY A 69 -4.25 12.47 6.38
C GLY A 69 -2.99 13.32 6.13
N LYS A 70 -1.86 12.69 5.77
CA LYS A 70 -0.64 13.43 5.37
C LYS A 70 -0.84 14.18 4.06
N LEU A 71 -1.54 13.60 3.09
CA LEU A 71 -1.85 14.27 1.82
C LEU A 71 -2.75 15.48 2.04
N GLU A 72 -3.75 15.38 2.92
CA GLU A 72 -4.58 16.54 3.32
C GLU A 72 -3.76 17.61 4.02
N GLN A 73 -2.96 17.22 5.03
CA GLN A 73 -2.10 18.12 5.81
C GLN A 73 -1.12 18.93 4.94
N PHE A 74 -0.61 18.31 3.87
CA PHE A 74 0.37 18.93 2.96
C PHE A 74 -0.24 19.33 1.62
N HIS A 75 -1.56 19.53 1.55
CA HIS A 75 -2.29 20.03 0.39
C HIS A 75 -1.96 19.28 -0.91
N GLY A 76 -1.89 17.96 -0.84
CA GLY A 76 -1.61 17.09 -1.99
C GLY A 76 -0.15 17.01 -2.40
N ASN A 77 0.78 17.58 -1.63
CA ASN A 77 2.21 17.44 -1.89
C ASN A 77 2.67 15.99 -1.60
N LEU A 78 2.66 15.16 -2.65
CA LEU A 78 2.95 13.73 -2.59
C LEU A 78 4.30 13.42 -1.95
N SER A 79 5.35 14.12 -2.37
CA SER A 79 6.72 13.88 -1.87
C SER A 79 6.82 14.18 -0.37
N ARG A 80 6.25 15.30 0.08
CA ARG A 80 6.25 15.67 1.50
C ARG A 80 5.42 14.71 2.34
N ALA A 81 4.21 14.38 1.89
CA ALA A 81 3.35 13.43 2.59
C ALA A 81 3.99 12.05 2.74
N ALA A 82 4.67 11.55 1.69
CA ALA A 82 5.35 10.26 1.73
C ALA A 82 6.53 10.26 2.71
N VAL A 83 7.33 11.33 2.73
CA VAL A 83 8.46 11.48 3.67
C VAL A 83 7.96 11.52 5.11
N GLU A 84 6.91 12.28 5.40
CA GLU A 84 6.37 12.38 6.77
C GLU A 84 5.69 11.08 7.22
N LEU A 85 4.99 10.38 6.32
CA LEU A 85 4.48 9.04 6.60
C LEU A 85 5.62 8.07 6.93
N ALA A 86 6.71 8.10 6.16
CA ALA A 86 7.86 7.23 6.39
C ALA A 86 8.58 7.53 7.71
N LYS A 87 8.62 8.80 8.13
CA LYS A 87 9.12 9.19 9.46
C LYS A 87 8.25 8.61 10.55
N ASP A 88 6.94 8.82 10.48
CA ASP A 88 5.97 8.27 11.45
C ASP A 88 6.05 6.75 11.52
N TRP A 89 6.19 6.08 10.37
CA TRP A 89 6.31 4.63 10.31
C TRP A 89 7.56 4.14 11.06
N ARG A 90 8.70 4.81 10.93
CA ARG A 90 9.93 4.42 11.61
C ARG A 90 9.89 4.67 13.12
N THR A 91 9.19 5.71 13.56
CA THR A 91 9.15 6.11 14.98
C THR A 91 8.06 5.37 15.74
N ASP A 92 6.89 5.19 15.13
CA ASP A 92 5.73 4.54 15.74
C ASP A 92 5.97 3.03 15.93
N ARG A 93 6.04 2.60 17.19
CA ARG A 93 6.21 1.19 17.56
C ARG A 93 5.08 0.31 17.02
N SER A 94 3.86 0.85 16.90
CA SER A 94 2.71 0.10 16.37
C SER A 94 2.79 -0.13 14.86
N LEU A 95 3.39 0.80 14.11
CA LEU A 95 3.55 0.68 12.65
C LEU A 95 4.74 -0.21 12.25
N ARG A 96 5.72 -0.40 13.12
CA ARG A 96 6.88 -1.28 12.86
C ARG A 96 6.54 -2.77 12.87
N HIS A 97 5.34 -3.16 13.28
CA HIS A 97 4.91 -4.56 13.35
C HIS A 97 3.80 -4.89 12.34
N LEU A 98 3.61 -4.04 11.33
CA LEU A 98 2.75 -4.40 10.20
C LEU A 98 3.37 -5.62 9.50
N GLU A 99 2.60 -6.70 9.41
CA GLU A 99 3.04 -7.95 8.80
C GLU A 99 2.98 -7.82 7.28
N ALA A 100 4.09 -7.38 6.70
CA ALA A 100 4.30 -7.30 5.25
C ALA A 100 4.93 -8.59 4.72
#